data_AF-A0AAN9T5V2-F1
#
_entry.id   AF-A0AAN9T5V2-F1
#
_cell.length_a   1.000
_cell.length_b   1.000
_cell.length_c   1.000
_cell.angle_alpha   90.00
_cell.angle_beta   90.00
_cell.angle_gamma   90.00
#
_symmetry.space_group_name_H-M   'P 1'
#
loop_
_entity.id
_entity.type
_entity.pdbx_description
1 polymer ?
#
loop_
_entity_poly.entity_id
_entity_poly.type
_entity_poly.pdbx_seq_one_letter_code
_entity_poly.pdbx_strand_id
1 'polypeptide(L)'
;MNAATNYVECKRIILSLPALNRAVFLYLCAFLQELLSHSSENNLDAKTIATLFGSIFIRDLPLSKNRIQSNLSRTKSSQQILDRKRASFVYHFLVNDQSDIIASSL
;
A
#
# COMPACT_ATOMS: atom_id res chain seq x y z
N MET A 1 -8.57 -7.59 5.32
CA MET A 1 -7.67 -7.53 4.14
C MET A 1 -7.11 -8.92 3.83
N ASN A 2 -7.91 -9.80 3.23
CA ASN A 2 -7.38 -11.03 2.61
C ASN A 2 -6.86 -10.77 1.19
N ALA A 3 -7.24 -9.63 0.59
CA ALA A 3 -6.76 -9.19 -0.72
C ALA A 3 -5.25 -8.97 -0.81
N ALA A 4 -4.56 -8.69 0.29
CA ALA A 4 -3.13 -8.35 0.31
C ALA A 4 -2.19 -9.50 -0.13
N THR A 5 -2.73 -10.69 -0.37
CA THR A 5 -1.97 -11.87 -0.85
C THR A 5 -2.06 -12.08 -2.36
N ASN A 6 -2.87 -11.30 -3.08
CA ASN A 6 -3.07 -11.45 -4.51
C ASN A 6 -3.11 -10.07 -5.20
N TYR A 7 -2.22 -9.87 -6.17
CA TYR A 7 -2.18 -8.64 -6.95
C TYR A 7 -3.50 -8.32 -7.66
N VAL A 8 -4.22 -9.33 -8.19
CA VAL A 8 -5.49 -9.11 -8.89
C VAL A 8 -6.53 -8.49 -7.96
N GLU A 9 -6.63 -8.99 -6.72
CA GLU A 9 -7.54 -8.45 -5.71
C GLU A 9 -7.11 -7.05 -5.25
N CYS A 10 -5.81 -6.83 -5.04
CA CYS A 10 -5.26 -5.51 -4.74
C CYS A 10 -5.62 -4.48 -5.83
N LYS A 11 -5.46 -4.86 -7.10
CA LYS A 11 -5.77 -4.05 -8.27
C LYS A 11 -7.25 -3.67 -8.33
N ARG A 12 -8.16 -4.62 -8.08
CA ARG A 12 -9.60 -4.34 -8.01
C ARG A 12 -9.94 -3.29 -6.95
N ILE A 13 -9.27 -3.34 -5.79
CA ILE A 13 -9.45 -2.33 -4.74
C ILE A 13 -9.03 -0.95 -5.24
N ILE A 14 -7.87 -0.81 -5.88
CA ILE A 14 -7.39 0.48 -6.40
C ILE A 14 -8.31 1.03 -7.49
N LEU A 15 -8.83 0.17 -8.37
CA LEU A 15 -9.80 0.58 -9.39
C LEU A 15 -11.13 1.07 -8.81
N SER A 16 -11.51 0.62 -7.60
CA SER A 16 -12.73 1.07 -6.92
C SER A 16 -12.59 2.42 -6.21
N LEU A 17 -11.37 2.96 -6.08
CA LEU A 17 -11.14 4.24 -5.43
C LEU A 17 -11.65 5.41 -6.29
N PRO A 18 -12.04 6.54 -5.67
CA PRO A 18 -12.25 7.80 -6.38
C PRO A 18 -11.04 8.17 -7.24
N ALA A 19 -11.27 8.83 -8.38
CA ALA A 19 -10.23 9.09 -9.38
C ALA A 19 -8.98 9.77 -8.80
N LEU A 20 -9.16 10.81 -7.96
CA LEU A 20 -8.05 11.50 -7.31
C LEU A 20 -7.22 10.57 -6.41
N ASN A 21 -7.88 9.79 -5.56
CA ASN A 21 -7.21 8.86 -4.65
C ASN A 21 -6.46 7.76 -5.41
N ARG A 22 -7.06 7.25 -6.49
CA ARG A 22 -6.41 6.27 -7.39
C ARG A 22 -5.17 6.87 -8.05
N ALA A 23 -5.29 8.07 -8.62
CA ALA A 23 -4.18 8.75 -9.29
C ALA A 23 -3.01 9.03 -8.34
N VAL A 24 -3.29 9.56 -7.15
CA VAL A 24 -2.26 9.81 -6.12
C VAL A 24 -1.57 8.52 -5.70
N PHE A 25 -2.33 7.45 -5.45
CA PHE A 25 -1.76 6.16 -5.09
C PHE A 25 -0.82 5.64 -6.19
N LEU A 26 -1.27 5.62 -7.44
CA LEU A 26 -0.49 5.13 -8.58
C LEU A 26 0.76 5.98 -8.84
N TYR A 27 0.65 7.31 -8.74
CA TYR A 27 1.78 8.22 -8.88
C TYR A 27 2.84 7.96 -7.81
N LEU A 28 2.44 7.78 -6.56
CA LEU A 28 3.37 7.44 -5.48
C LEU A 28 4.01 6.07 -5.70
N CYS A 29 3.27 5.07 -6.20
CA CYS A 29 3.85 3.78 -6.56
C CYS A 29 4.86 3.91 -7.71
N ALA A 30 4.56 4.68 -8.75
CA ALA A 30 5.48 4.92 -9.87
C ALA A 30 6.76 5.61 -9.41
N PHE A 31 6.65 6.63 -8.55
CA PHE A 31 7.81 7.27 -7.92
C PHE A 31 8.66 6.27 -7.10
N LEU A 32 8.02 5.37 -6.35
CA LEU A 32 8.74 4.34 -5.60
C LEU A 32 9.39 3.28 -6.52
N GLN A 33 8.82 3.01 -7.70
CA GLN A 33 9.43 2.14 -8.70
C GLN A 33 10.66 2.79 -9.35
N GLU A 34 10.64 4.10 -9.58
CA GLU A 34 11.82 4.87 -10.00
C GLU A 34 12.91 4.84 -8.92
N LEU A 35 12.55 4.99 -7.65
CA LEU A 35 13.52 4.83 -6.56
C LEU A 35 14.15 3.43 -6.55
N LEU A 36 13.38 2.39 -6.88
CA LEU A 36 13.86 1.02 -6.99
C LEU A 36 14.77 0.78 -8.20
N SER A 37 14.65 1.54 -9.29
CA SER A 37 15.58 1.40 -10.42
C SER A 37 17.00 1.82 -10.07
N HIS A 38 17.20 2.50 -8.94
CA HIS A 38 18.50 2.89 -8.37
C HIS A 38 18.91 2.03 -7.16
N SER A 39 18.36 0.81 -7.00
CA SER A 39 18.61 -0.03 -5.82
C SER A 39 20.09 -0.35 -5.57
N SER A 40 20.92 -0.41 -6.62
CA SER A 40 22.37 -0.60 -6.49
C SER A 40 23.10 0.58 -5.86
N GLU A 41 22.53 1.78 -5.93
CA GLU A 41 23.13 3.03 -5.43
C GLU A 41 22.60 3.39 -4.04
N ASN A 42 21.32 3.13 -3.79
CA ASN A 42 20.64 3.51 -2.54
C ASN A 42 20.44 2.35 -1.55
N ASN A 43 20.75 1.11 -1.94
CA ASN A 43 20.58 -0.11 -1.14
C ASN A 43 19.13 -0.36 -0.66
N LEU A 44 18.13 0.19 -1.37
CA LEU A 44 16.72 -0.05 -1.08
C LEU A 44 16.18 -1.18 -1.95
N ASP A 45 15.54 -2.16 -1.31
CA ASP A 45 14.78 -3.20 -1.99
C ASP A 45 13.27 -2.98 -1.86
N ALA A 46 12.50 -3.64 -2.73
CA ALA A 46 11.04 -3.49 -2.77
C ALA A 46 10.37 -3.88 -1.44
N LYS A 47 10.96 -4.81 -0.69
CA LYS A 47 10.42 -5.29 0.59
C LYS A 47 10.60 -4.24 1.69
N THR A 48 11.75 -3.57 1.71
CA THR A 48 12.09 -2.48 2.62
C THR A 48 11.18 -1.30 2.36
N ILE A 49 11.05 -0.88 1.10
CA ILE A 49 10.14 0.22 0.71
C ILE A 49 8.69 -0.12 1.07
N ALA A 50 8.21 -1.32 0.71
CA ALA A 50 6.85 -1.73 1.02
C ALA A 50 6.57 -1.75 2.54
N THR A 51 7.56 -2.16 3.35
CA THR A 51 7.43 -2.15 4.81
C THR A 51 7.34 -0.73 5.37
N LEU A 52 8.14 0.20 4.85
CA LEU A 52 8.14 1.61 5.27
C LEU A 52 6.85 2.33 4.86
N PHE A 53 6.43 2.16 3.61
CA PHE A 53 5.30 2.89 3.04
C PHE A 53 3.93 2.21 3.27
N GLY A 54 3.90 0.94 3.66
CA GLY A 54 2.67 0.18 3.89
C GLY A 54 1.71 0.88 4.87
N SER A 55 2.21 1.29 6.04
CA SER A 55 1.43 2.01 7.05
C SER A 55 1.14 3.47 6.67
N ILE A 56 1.98 4.07 5.82
CA ILE A 56 1.80 5.45 5.33
C ILE A 56 0.66 5.53 4.33
N PHE A 57 0.59 4.60 3.38
CA PHE A 57 -0.44 4.54 2.34
C PHE A 57 -1.77 4.03 2.88
N ILE A 58 -1.73 2.99 3.72
CA ILE A 58 -2.93 2.31 4.22
C ILE A 58 -3.11 2.67 5.68
N ARG A 59 -3.65 3.87 5.90
CA ARG A 59 -3.97 4.36 7.24
C ARG A 59 -5.24 3.70 7.73
N ASP A 60 -5.32 3.46 9.04
CA ASP A 60 -6.62 3.22 9.66
C ASP A 60 -7.51 4.44 9.39
N LEU A 61 -8.79 4.23 9.05
CA LEU A 61 -9.74 5.33 8.92
C LEU A 61 -9.68 6.19 10.19
N PRO A 62 -9.62 7.54 10.10
CA PRO A 62 -9.73 8.39 11.27
C PRO A 62 -11.08 8.11 11.94
N LEU A 63 -11.02 7.73 13.22
CA LEU A 63 -12.13 7.07 13.90
C LEU A 63 -13.07 8.07 14.55
N SER A 64 -14.36 7.87 14.34
CA SER A 64 -15.40 8.32 15.26
C SER A 64 -15.11 7.82 16.69
N LYS A 65 -15.49 8.61 17.69
CA LYS A 65 -15.12 8.47 19.12
C LYS A 65 -15.22 7.04 19.68
N ASN A 66 -16.13 6.19 19.18
CA ASN A 66 -16.33 4.82 19.65
C ASN A 66 -15.20 3.83 19.33
N ARG A 67 -14.35 4.08 18.31
CA ARG A 67 -13.28 3.13 17.94
C ARG A 67 -11.91 3.46 18.56
N ILE A 68 -11.76 4.63 19.22
CA ILE A 68 -10.55 4.98 20.02
C ILE A 68 -10.32 3.94 21.13
N GLN A 69 -11.39 3.41 21.74
CA GLN A 69 -11.29 2.34 22.74
C GLN A 69 -10.75 1.02 22.17
N SER A 70 -11.06 0.69 20.90
CA SER A 70 -10.58 -0.54 20.26
C SER A 70 -9.12 -0.47 19.81
N ASN A 71 -8.60 0.72 19.48
CA ASN A 71 -7.19 0.90 19.14
C ASN A 71 -6.30 0.85 20.38
N LEU A 72 -6.81 1.29 21.54
CA LEU A 72 -6.11 1.19 22.83
C LEU A 72 -5.98 -0.27 23.33
N SER A 73 -6.84 -1.17 22.84
CA SER A 73 -6.92 -2.58 23.27
C SER A 73 -6.36 -3.58 22.26
N ARG A 74 -5.83 -3.13 21.10
CA ARG A 74 -5.16 -4.04 20.15
C ARG A 74 -3.82 -4.50 20.71
N THR A 75 -3.62 -5.81 20.71
CA THR A 75 -2.33 -6.39 21.10
C THR A 75 -1.26 -6.03 20.08
N LYS A 76 0.00 -5.86 20.54
CA LYS A 76 1.15 -5.59 19.66
C LYS A 76 1.27 -6.61 18.52
N SER A 77 0.95 -7.88 18.78
CA SER A 77 0.96 -8.96 17.78
C SER A 77 -0.09 -8.77 16.68
N SER A 78 -1.29 -8.31 17.02
CA SER A 78 -2.35 -8.04 16.03
C SER A 78 -1.97 -6.88 15.09
N GLN A 79 -1.30 -5.85 15.62
CA GLN A 79 -0.84 -4.71 14.83
C GLN A 79 0.27 -5.11 13.84
N GLN A 80 1.23 -5.94 14.27
CA GLN A 80 2.27 -6.46 13.39
C GLN A 80 1.71 -7.27 12.20
N ILE A 81 0.65 -8.07 12.42
CA ILE A 81 0.00 -8.82 11.34
C ILE A 81 -0.65 -7.86 10.33
N LEU A 82 -1.27 -6.78 10.80
CA LEU A 82 -1.85 -5.77 9.91
C LEU A 82 -0.78 -5.03 9.12
N ASP A 83 0.32 -4.63 9.77
CA ASP A 83 1.40 -3.92 9.10
C ASP A 83 2.07 -4.79 8.03
N ARG A 84 2.22 -6.10 8.27
CA ARG A 84 2.65 -7.06 7.25
C ARG A 84 1.69 -7.13 6.06
N LYS A 85 0.38 -7.14 6.31
CA LYS A 85 -0.63 -7.13 5.23
C LYS A 85 -0.58 -5.82 4.44
N ARG A 86 -0.36 -4.69 5.10
CA ARG A 86 -0.21 -3.39 4.45
C ARG A 86 1.03 -3.35 3.56
N ALA A 87 2.16 -3.84 4.09
CA ALA A 87 3.39 -3.98 3.32
C ALA A 87 3.19 -4.89 2.10
N SER A 88 2.56 -6.06 2.28
CA SER A 88 2.27 -6.98 1.17
C SER A 88 1.41 -6.33 0.08
N PHE A 89 0.41 -5.55 0.47
CA PHE A 89 -0.42 -4.81 -0.48
C PHE A 89 0.42 -3.83 -1.32
N VAL A 90 1.26 -3.00 -0.68
CA VAL A 90 2.11 -2.04 -1.40
C VAL A 90 3.14 -2.75 -2.27
N TYR A 91 3.76 -3.82 -1.76
CA TYR A 91 4.75 -4.62 -2.49
C TYR A 91 4.22 -5.08 -3.85
N HIS A 92 2.96 -5.52 -3.93
CA HIS A 92 2.35 -5.92 -5.20
C HIS A 92 2.37 -4.80 -6.25
N PHE A 93 2.19 -3.55 -5.88
CA PHE A 93 2.23 -2.42 -6.82
C PHE A 93 3.66 -1.98 -7.18
N LEU A 94 4.66 -2.31 -6.35
CA LEU A 94 6.06 -2.02 -6.65
C LEU A 94 6.65 -2.99 -7.67
N VAL A 95 6.23 -4.26 -7.64
CA VAL A 95 6.85 -5.32 -8.46
C VAL A 95 6.04 -5.74 -9.70
N ASN A 96 4.82 -5.22 -9.86
CA ASN A 96 3.99 -5.47 -11.04
C ASN A 96 3.87 -4.20 -11.89
N ASP A 97 3.72 -4.38 -13.20
CA ASP A 97 3.42 -3.30 -14.13
C ASP A 97 2.01 -2.72 -13.88
N GLN A 98 1.90 -1.40 -13.82
CA GLN A 98 0.65 -0.66 -13.59
C GLN A 98 0.24 0.20 -14.80
N SER A 99 0.94 0.08 -15.93
CA SER A 99 0.75 0.93 -17.11
C SER A 99 -0.69 0.91 -17.62
N ASP A 100 -1.34 -0.25 -17.55
CA ASP A 100 -2.74 -0.42 -17.95
C ASP A 100 -3.73 0.29 -17.02
N ILE A 101 -3.46 0.33 -15.71
CA ILE A 101 -4.28 1.09 -14.76
C ILE A 101 -4.08 2.59 -14.95
N ILE A 102 -2.84 3.03 -15.16
CA ILE A 102 -2.50 4.44 -15.37
C ILE A 102 -3.16 4.95 -16.66
N ALA A 103 -3.07 4.18 -17.75
CA ALA A 103 -3.71 4.50 -19.01
C ALA A 103 -5.24 4.61 -18.90
N SER A 104 -5.87 3.80 -18.04
CA SER A 104 -7.33 3.86 -17.79
C SER A 104 -7.76 5.02 -16.88
N SER A 105 -6.81 5.75 -16.30
CA SER A 105 -7.07 6.83 -15.32
C SER A 105 -6.88 8.24 -15.89
N LEU A 106 -6.39 8.35 -17.13
CA LEU A 106 -6.24 9.56 -17.93
C LEU A 106 -7.45 9.70 -18.88
#